data_AF-A0A0Q9AA55-F1
#
_entry.id   AF-A0A0Q9AA55-F1
#
_cell.length_a   1.000
_cell.length_b   1.000
_cell.length_c   1.000
_cell.angle_alpha   90.00
_cell.angle_beta   90.00
_cell.angle_gamma   90.00
#
_symmetry.space_group_name_H-M   'P 1'
#
loop_
_entity.id
_entity.type
_entity.pdbx_description
1 polymer ?
#
loop_
_entity_poly.entity_id
_entity_poly.type
_entity_poly.pdbx_seq_one_letter_code
_entity_poly.pdbx_strand_id
1 'polypeptide(L)'
;MIDDQIIDDRDPTTLSVEDLAALRENLHEQRLFRREQLQQLSSPASTRTDAALDRRAVSQIEVRVKLAASARMVLTDVEAALARMDQGRYGSCHRCLEPIAREHLMIVPQARCCTRCRRVAEAGR
;
A
#
# COMPACT_ATOMS: atom_id res chain seq x y z
N MET A 1 13.27 -18.83 -32.69
CA MET A 1 12.53 -19.70 -31.75
C MET A 1 11.95 -18.78 -30.69
N ILE A 2 10.62 -18.71 -30.71
CA ILE A 2 9.70 -17.86 -29.95
C ILE A 2 9.82 -16.36 -30.24
N ASP A 3 8.90 -15.94 -31.09
CA ASP A 3 8.67 -14.61 -31.63
C ASP A 3 8.33 -13.57 -30.57
N ASP A 4 8.96 -12.42 -30.80
CA ASP A 4 8.72 -11.07 -30.33
C ASP A 4 7.24 -10.68 -30.51
N GLN A 5 6.36 -11.10 -29.59
CA GLN A 5 5.01 -10.56 -29.53
C GLN A 5 5.04 -9.26 -28.76
N ILE A 6 5.28 -8.20 -29.54
CA ILE A 6 4.73 -6.85 -29.41
C ILE A 6 3.36 -6.95 -28.74
N ILE A 7 3.33 -6.81 -27.42
CA ILE A 7 2.10 -6.53 -26.69
C ILE A 7 1.75 -5.12 -27.13
N ASP A 8 0.63 -4.97 -27.82
CA ASP A 8 0.07 -3.69 -28.24
C ASP A 8 0.12 -2.72 -27.03
N ASP A 9 1.04 -1.75 -27.08
CA ASP A 9 1.35 -0.75 -26.03
C ASP A 9 0.19 0.26 -25.87
N ARG A 10 -1.02 -0.10 -26.30
CA ARG A 10 -2.17 0.77 -26.50
C ARG A 10 -3.33 0.50 -25.53
N ASP A 11 -3.28 -0.56 -24.72
CA ASP A 11 -4.25 -0.79 -23.66
C ASP A 11 -3.68 -0.39 -22.28
N PRO A 12 -4.13 0.73 -21.70
CA PRO A 12 -3.65 1.23 -20.41
C PRO A 12 -4.03 0.33 -19.23
N THR A 13 -4.66 -0.82 -19.45
CA THR A 13 -5.05 -1.77 -18.40
C THR A 13 -4.28 -3.09 -18.44
N THR A 14 -3.46 -3.34 -19.46
CA THR A 14 -2.67 -4.57 -19.57
C THR A 14 -1.41 -4.46 -18.72
N LEU A 15 -1.18 -5.45 -17.85
CA LEU A 15 0.04 -5.58 -17.04
C LEU A 15 0.96 -6.64 -17.66
N SER A 16 2.19 -6.28 -18.00
CA SER A 16 3.18 -7.24 -18.47
C SER A 16 3.71 -8.09 -17.31
N VAL A 17 4.39 -9.20 -17.62
CA VAL A 17 5.09 -10.02 -16.61
C VAL A 17 6.18 -9.20 -15.91
N GLU A 18 6.85 -8.32 -16.64
CA GLU A 18 7.87 -7.42 -16.11
C GLU A 18 7.26 -6.39 -15.16
N ASP A 19 6.10 -5.81 -15.52
CA ASP A 19 5.36 -4.90 -14.63
C ASP A 19 4.97 -5.60 -13.32
N LEU A 20 4.44 -6.83 -13.42
CA LEU A 20 4.05 -7.61 -12.23
C LEU A 20 5.25 -7.93 -11.33
N ALA A 21 6.42 -8.21 -11.92
CA ALA A 21 7.64 -8.45 -11.16
C ALA A 21 8.09 -7.18 -10.42
N ALA A 22 8.16 -6.04 -11.13
CA ALA A 22 8.55 -4.75 -10.56
C ALA A 22 7.59 -4.29 -9.46
N LEU A 23 6.28 -4.44 -9.68
CA LEU A 23 5.25 -4.10 -8.69
C LEU A 23 5.34 -5.00 -7.45
N ARG A 24 5.63 -6.29 -7.62
CA ARG A 24 5.78 -7.24 -6.50
C ARG A 24 7.01 -6.91 -5.67
N GLU A 25 8.14 -6.59 -6.30
CA GLU A 25 9.35 -6.14 -5.59
C GLU A 25 9.07 -4.88 -4.77
N ASN A 26 8.45 -3.87 -5.40
CA ASN A 26 8.08 -2.64 -4.71
C ASN A 26 7.17 -2.90 -3.49
N LEU A 27 6.16 -3.77 -3.63
CA LEU A 27 5.28 -4.15 -2.52
C LEU A 27 6.04 -4.87 -1.40
N HIS A 28 7.04 -5.69 -1.72
CA HIS A 28 7.88 -6.31 -0.70
C HIS A 28 8.73 -5.29 0.08
N GLU A 29 9.31 -4.32 -0.60
CA GLU A 29 10.05 -3.22 0.04
C GLU A 29 9.12 -2.39 0.94
N GLN A 30 7.94 -2.01 0.44
CA GLN A 30 6.93 -1.30 1.24
C GLN A 30 6.56 -2.11 2.49
N ARG A 31 6.37 -3.42 2.36
CA ARG A 31 6.02 -4.31 3.47
C ARG A 31 7.11 -4.34 4.54
N LEU A 32 8.38 -4.49 4.13
CA LEU A 32 9.52 -4.48 5.04
C LEU A 32 9.62 -3.15 5.78
N PHE A 33 9.58 -2.04 5.03
CA PHE A 33 9.65 -0.71 5.60
C PHE A 33 8.54 -0.45 6.62
N ARG A 34 7.28 -0.80 6.32
CA ARG A 34 6.16 -0.60 7.27
C ARG A 34 6.29 -1.45 8.51
N ARG A 35 6.79 -2.69 8.40
CA ARG A 35 7.02 -3.55 9.57
C ARG A 35 8.10 -2.99 10.48
N GLU A 36 9.22 -2.53 9.92
CA GLU A 36 10.29 -1.87 10.68
C GLU A 36 9.77 -0.59 11.35
N GLN A 37 9.02 0.25 10.64
CA GLN A 37 8.42 1.44 11.21
C GLN A 37 7.49 1.11 12.40
N LEU A 38 6.67 0.07 12.28
CA LEU A 38 5.79 -0.36 13.36
C LEU A 38 6.56 -0.91 14.56
N GLN A 39 7.67 -1.62 14.33
CA GLN A 39 8.56 -2.07 15.40
C GLN A 39 9.18 -0.88 16.14
N GLN A 40 9.66 0.14 15.41
CA GLN A 40 10.24 1.34 16.00
C GLN A 40 9.21 2.15 16.80
N LEU A 41 7.97 2.25 16.31
CA LEU A 41 6.89 2.98 16.99
C LEU A 41 6.33 2.26 18.22
N SER A 42 6.42 0.92 18.25
CA SER A 42 6.01 0.10 19.39
C SER A 42 7.09 -0.03 20.45
N SER A 43 8.37 0.17 20.09
CA SER A 43 9.45 0.22 21.05
C SER A 43 9.23 1.40 22.01
N PRO A 44 9.14 1.17 23.33
CA PRO A 44 9.12 2.27 24.27
C PRO A 44 10.47 2.96 24.15
N ALA A 45 10.48 4.17 23.56
CA ALA A 45 11.66 5.03 23.59
C ALA A 45 12.18 5.01 25.02
N SER A 46 13.43 4.59 25.23
CA SER A 46 14.06 4.45 26.55
C SER A 46 13.89 5.72 27.36
N THR A 47 12.79 5.81 28.09
CA THR A 47 12.43 7.00 28.85
C THR A 47 12.96 6.71 30.24
N ARG A 48 14.20 7.12 30.48
CA ARG A 48 14.72 7.30 31.83
C ARG A 48 13.79 8.28 32.54
N THR A 49 12.97 7.71 33.42
CA THR A 49 12.43 8.22 34.69
C THR A 49 12.18 9.73 34.88
N ASP A 50 10.95 9.98 35.38
CA ASP A 50 10.54 11.05 36.30
C ASP A 50 10.46 12.49 35.81
N ALA A 51 9.22 12.94 35.57
CA ALA A 51 8.54 13.98 36.35
C ALA A 51 7.32 14.49 35.57
N ALA A 52 6.11 14.26 36.11
CA ALA A 52 4.81 14.74 35.64
C ALA A 52 4.41 14.34 34.20
N LEU A 53 3.18 13.85 34.04
CA LEU A 53 2.55 13.68 32.72
C LEU A 53 2.29 15.07 32.12
N ASP A 54 3.34 15.64 31.55
CA ASP A 54 3.30 16.90 30.83
C ASP A 54 2.34 16.74 29.65
N ARG A 55 1.48 17.73 29.35
CA ARG A 55 0.54 17.65 28.19
C ARG A 55 1.28 17.33 26.89
N ARG A 56 2.56 17.72 26.82
CA ARG A 56 3.49 17.41 25.73
C ARG A 56 3.79 15.92 25.57
N ALA A 57 3.82 15.14 26.65
CA ALA A 57 4.00 13.69 26.59
C ALA A 57 2.74 12.98 26.05
N VAL A 58 1.55 13.41 26.49
CA VAL A 58 0.27 12.89 25.99
C VAL A 58 0.10 13.17 24.50
N SER A 59 0.41 14.39 24.05
CA SER A 59 0.35 14.76 22.62
C SER A 59 1.32 13.93 21.77
N GLN A 60 2.54 13.67 22.25
CA GLN A 60 3.50 12.79 21.56
C GLN A 60 3.02 11.34 21.44
N ILE A 61 2.37 10.82 22.48
CA ILE A 61 1.77 9.48 22.45
C ILE A 61 0.64 9.42 21.42
N GLU A 62 -0.25 10.43 21.39
CA GLU A 62 -1.34 10.48 20.41
C GLU A 62 -0.83 10.51 18.96
N VAL A 63 0.21 11.31 18.68
CA VAL A 63 0.87 11.34 17.37
C VAL A 63 1.44 9.97 17.00
N ARG A 64 2.14 9.30 17.92
CA ARG A 64 2.67 7.95 17.70
C ARG A 64 1.57 6.93 17.41
N VAL A 65 0.45 6.99 18.14
CA VAL A 65 -0.70 6.10 17.93
C VAL A 65 -1.29 6.31 16.54
N LYS A 66 -1.52 7.57 16.12
CA LYS A 66 -2.04 7.90 14.79
C LYS A 66 -1.10 7.44 13.67
N LEU A 67 0.21 7.66 13.84
CA LEU A 67 1.21 7.23 12.87
C LEU A 67 1.25 5.70 12.75
N ALA A 68 1.22 4.98 13.88
CA ALA A 68 1.19 3.52 13.89
C ALA A 68 -0.10 2.97 13.28
N ALA A 69 -1.25 3.62 13.50
CA ALA A 69 -2.52 3.25 12.87
C ALA A 69 -2.45 3.40 11.36
N SER A 70 -1.94 4.54 10.87
CA SER A 70 -1.73 4.78 9.43
C SER A 70 -0.79 3.75 8.80
N ALA A 71 0.34 3.45 9.44
CA ALA A 71 1.29 2.45 8.96
C ALA A 71 0.68 1.04 8.91
N ARG A 72 -0.14 0.65 9.89
CA ARG A 72 -0.89 -0.63 9.87
C ARG A 72 -1.89 -0.68 8.72
N MET A 73 -2.61 0.41 8.45
CA MET A 73 -3.56 0.45 7.33
C MET A 73 -2.83 0.21 6.00
N VAL A 74 -1.72 0.93 5.76
CA VAL A 74 -0.92 0.75 4.54
C VAL A 74 -0.34 -0.67 4.46
N LEU A 75 0.19 -1.22 5.56
CA LEU A 75 0.70 -2.58 5.59
C LEU A 75 -0.39 -3.60 5.21
N THR A 76 -1.61 -3.42 5.73
CA THR A 76 -2.76 -4.27 5.38
C THR A 76 -3.10 -4.17 3.88
N ASP A 77 -3.00 -2.97 3.29
CA ASP A 77 -3.23 -2.76 1.85
C ASP A 77 -2.18 -3.48 1.00
N VAL A 78 -0.90 -3.39 1.40
CA VAL A 78 0.25 -4.02 0.75
C VAL A 78 0.15 -5.55 0.82
N GLU A 79 -0.11 -6.10 2.00
CA GLU A 79 -0.25 -7.56 2.18
C GLU A 79 -1.42 -8.11 1.38
N ALA A 80 -2.54 -7.38 1.34
CA ALA A 80 -3.67 -7.74 0.50
C ALA A 80 -3.34 -7.68 -1.00
N ALA A 81 -2.51 -6.72 -1.43
CA ALA A 81 -2.06 -6.61 -2.82
C ALA A 81 -1.19 -7.80 -3.24
N LEU A 82 -0.21 -8.18 -2.41
CA LEU A 82 0.61 -9.37 -2.61
C LEU A 82 -0.25 -10.63 -2.70
N ALA A 83 -1.21 -10.82 -1.77
CA ALA A 83 -2.12 -11.96 -1.80
C ALA A 83 -2.96 -12.02 -3.10
N ARG A 84 -3.38 -10.87 -3.64
CA ARG A 84 -4.07 -10.81 -4.94
C ARG A 84 -3.15 -11.22 -6.09
N MET A 85 -1.88 -10.85 -6.05
CA MET A 85 -0.92 -11.26 -7.07
C MET A 85 -0.68 -12.78 -7.02
N ASP A 86 -0.62 -13.36 -5.83
CA ASP A 86 -0.45 -14.81 -5.66
C ASP A 86 -1.70 -15.59 -6.11
N GLN A 87 -2.87 -14.98 -6.03
CA GLN A 87 -4.14 -15.53 -6.53
C GLN A 87 -4.40 -15.25 -8.02
N GLY A 88 -3.53 -14.49 -8.70
CA GLY A 88 -3.77 -14.08 -10.10
C GLY A 88 -4.92 -13.09 -10.30
N ARG A 89 -5.36 -12.39 -9.24
CA ARG A 89 -6.47 -11.42 -9.25
C ARG A 89 -6.02 -9.97 -9.07
N TYR A 90 -4.72 -9.74 -9.14
CA TYR A 90 -4.16 -8.39 -9.02
C TYR A 90 -4.52 -7.54 -10.23
N GLY A 91 -4.72 -6.24 -10.01
CA GLY A 91 -5.12 -5.31 -11.06
C GLY A 91 -6.63 -5.20 -11.28
N SER A 92 -7.48 -5.92 -10.56
CA SER A 92 -8.95 -5.73 -10.62
C SER A 92 -9.48 -4.87 -9.48
N CYS A 93 -10.40 -3.96 -9.77
CA CYS A 93 -11.05 -3.10 -8.78
C CYS A 93 -12.00 -3.90 -7.88
N HIS A 94 -11.90 -3.77 -6.56
CA HIS A 94 -12.81 -4.50 -5.64
C HIS A 94 -14.27 -4.05 -5.70
N ARG A 95 -14.56 -2.86 -6.23
CA ARG A 95 -15.91 -2.28 -6.21
C ARG A 95 -16.66 -2.50 -7.53
N CYS A 96 -16.01 -2.29 -8.67
CA CYS A 96 -16.64 -2.43 -9.99
C CYS A 96 -16.11 -3.63 -10.78
N LEU A 97 -15.13 -4.37 -10.26
CA LEU A 97 -14.52 -5.54 -10.91
C LEU A 97 -13.79 -5.26 -12.24
N GLU A 98 -13.84 -4.03 -12.74
CA GLU A 98 -13.07 -3.59 -13.90
C GLU A 98 -11.56 -3.53 -13.60
N PRO A 99 -10.70 -3.65 -14.64
CA PRO A 99 -9.27 -3.43 -14.52
C PRO A 99 -8.92 -2.05 -13.95
N ILE A 100 -7.88 -2.00 -13.13
CA ILE A 100 -7.26 -0.77 -12.66
C ILE A 100 -6.19 -0.39 -13.69
N ALA A 101 -6.17 0.87 -14.10
CA ALA A 101 -5.17 1.40 -15.03
C ALA A 101 -3.75 1.07 -14.56
N ARG A 102 -2.92 0.57 -15.49
CA ARG A 102 -1.51 0.25 -15.31
C ARG A 102 -0.78 1.43 -14.69
N GLU A 103 -0.95 2.63 -15.23
CA GLU A 103 -0.26 3.84 -14.75
C GLU A 103 -0.60 4.12 -13.28
N HIS A 104 -1.85 3.84 -12.87
CA HIS A 104 -2.25 3.99 -11.49
C HIS A 104 -1.60 2.95 -10.58
N LEU A 105 -1.48 1.70 -11.03
CA LEU A 105 -0.79 0.65 -10.27
C LEU A 105 0.72 0.89 -10.19
N MET A 106 1.34 1.44 -11.25
CA MET A 106 2.75 1.83 -11.26
C MET A 106 3.05 2.95 -10.26
N ILE A 107 2.09 3.83 -9.98
CA ILE A 107 2.21 4.90 -8.97
C ILE A 107 1.80 4.41 -7.58
N VAL A 108 0.74 3.61 -7.48
CA VAL A 108 0.14 3.13 -6.22
C VAL A 108 -0.11 1.61 -6.30
N PRO A 109 0.92 0.78 -6.09
CA PRO A 109 0.82 -0.68 -6.24
C PRO A 109 -0.18 -1.34 -5.27
N GLN A 110 -0.34 -0.77 -4.08
CA GLN A 110 -1.27 -1.29 -3.08
C GLN A 110 -2.74 -0.92 -3.36
N ALA A 111 -3.04 -0.21 -4.45
CA ALA A 111 -4.39 0.24 -4.77
C ALA A 111 -5.41 -0.92 -4.80
N ARG A 112 -6.55 -0.69 -4.15
CA ARG A 112 -7.67 -1.64 -4.08
C ARG A 112 -8.78 -1.35 -5.09
N CYS A 113 -8.86 -0.12 -5.56
CA CYS A 113 -9.96 0.38 -6.38
C CYS A 113 -9.41 1.27 -7.50
N CYS A 114 -10.12 1.33 -8.63
CA CYS A 114 -9.82 2.27 -9.69
C CYS A 114 -10.08 3.72 -9.24
N THR A 115 -9.46 4.69 -9.93
CA THR A 115 -9.58 6.12 -9.63
C THR A 115 -11.03 6.60 -9.58
N ARG A 116 -11.91 6.07 -10.44
CA ARG A 116 -13.35 6.35 -10.44
C ARG A 116 -14.00 5.95 -9.11
N CYS A 117 -13.83 4.69 -8.71
CA CYS A 117 -14.40 4.18 -7.47
C CYS A 117 -13.80 4.83 -6.21
N ARG A 118 -12.53 5.26 -6.26
CA ARG A 118 -11.89 6.03 -5.20
C ARG A 118 -12.54 7.41 -5.04
N ARG A 119 -12.69 8.17 -6.13
CA ARG A 119 -13.34 9.50 -6.11
C ARG A 119 -14.76 9.44 -5.56
N VAL A 120 -15.54 8.42 -5.93
CA VAL A 120 -16.91 8.22 -5.41
C VAL A 120 -16.91 7.93 -3.90
N ALA A 121 -15.93 7.19 -3.40
CA ALA A 121 -15.82 6.91 -1.96
C ALA A 121 -15.35 8.13 -1.15
N GLU A 122 -14.53 9.00 -1.74
CA GLU A 122 -14.07 10.25 -1.13
C GLU A 122 -15.17 11.32 -1.10
N ALA A 123 -15.98 11.42 -2.16
CA ALA A 123 -17.09 12.38 -2.23
C ALA A 123 -18.25 12.11 -1.25
N GLY A 124 -18.34 10.88 -0.72
CA GLY A 124 -19.34 10.49 0.26
C GLY A 124 -18.85 10.48 1.71
N ARG A 125 -17.63 10.97 1.97
CA ARG A 125 -16.99 10.97 3.29
C ARG A 125 -16.98 12.36 3.91
#